data_AF-M2ATK2-F1
#
_entry.id   AF-M2ATK2-F1
#
_cell.length_a   1.000
_cell.length_b   1.000
_cell.length_c   1.000
_cell.angle_alpha   90.00
_cell.angle_beta   90.00
_cell.angle_gamma   90.00
#
_symmetry.space_group_name_H-M   'P 1'
#
loop_
_entity.id
_entity.type
_entity.pdbx_description
1 polymer ?
#
loop_
_entity_poly.entity_id
_entity_poly.type
_entity_poly.pdbx_seq_one_letter_code
_entity_poly.pdbx_strand_id
1 'polypeptide(L)'
;MDPSQFSLSDRIAIANANYGRDFGWHVLSGLGEPLAALTDHHDVDMFWSSYVVAPLDGHTSTLTEGFWNHDCHRIRNIKYPNFVVETFGHFDPQTTRASIRAGCINVSFTWFDRVRSPWWFFRCWLK
;
A
#
# COMPACT_ATOMS: atom_id res chain seq x y z
N MET A 1 13.44 -0.11 -3.20
CA MET A 1 13.85 0.75 -2.07
C MET A 1 14.57 -0.14 -1.05
N ASP A 2 15.66 0.33 -0.46
CA ASP A 2 16.42 -0.45 0.54
C ASP A 2 15.69 -0.44 1.90
N PRO A 3 15.32 -1.60 2.48
CA PRO A 3 14.70 -1.71 3.81
C PRO A 3 15.55 -1.11 4.95
N SER A 4 16.84 -0.85 4.72
CA SER A 4 17.75 -0.23 5.69
C SER A 4 17.44 1.25 5.98
N GLN A 5 16.63 1.89 5.13
CA GLN A 5 16.30 3.33 5.25
C GLN A 5 15.26 3.63 6.33
N PHE A 6 14.55 2.61 6.83
CA PHE A 6 13.53 2.78 7.85
C PHE A 6 14.12 2.60 9.26
N SER A 7 13.73 3.50 10.17
CA SER A 7 13.99 3.33 11.60
C SER A 7 13.32 2.06 12.13
N LEU A 8 13.79 1.53 13.27
CA LEU A 8 13.13 0.38 13.90
C LEU A 8 11.64 0.66 14.18
N SER A 9 11.32 1.87 14.66
CA SER A 9 9.93 2.30 14.87
C SER A 9 9.12 2.30 13.58
N ASP A 10 9.69 2.76 12.47
CA ASP A 10 9.00 2.73 11.17
C ASP A 10 8.77 1.30 10.69
N ARG A 11 9.78 0.43 10.78
CA ARG A 11 9.64 -0.97 10.39
C ARG A 11 8.55 -1.68 11.19
N ILE A 12 8.50 -1.44 12.51
CA ILE A 12 7.43 -1.95 13.38
C ILE A 12 6.07 -1.39 12.96
N ALA A 13 5.97 -0.08 12.68
CA ALA A 13 4.73 0.56 12.26
C ALA A 13 4.23 0.01 10.90
N ILE A 14 5.15 -0.19 9.95
CA ILE A 14 4.88 -0.81 8.65
C ILE A 14 4.35 -2.23 8.85
N ALA A 15 5.06 -3.06 9.63
CA ALA A 15 4.64 -4.45 9.86
C ALA A 15 3.27 -4.54 10.57
N ASN A 16 2.99 -3.66 11.53
CA ASN A 16 1.69 -3.61 12.20
C ASN A 16 0.54 -3.17 11.29
N ALA A 17 0.83 -2.37 10.25
CA ALA A 17 -0.15 -1.85 9.29
C ALA A 17 -0.24 -2.74 8.03
N ASN A 18 -0.23 -4.06 8.24
CA ASN A 18 -0.22 -5.08 7.20
C ASN A 18 0.82 -4.81 6.09
N TYR A 19 2.06 -4.56 6.50
CA TYR A 19 3.17 -4.17 5.62
C TYR A 19 2.86 -2.90 4.80
N GLY A 20 2.23 -1.93 5.45
CA GLY A 20 1.89 -0.63 4.87
C GLY A 20 0.59 -0.58 4.06
N ARG A 21 -0.11 -1.71 3.87
CA ARG A 21 -1.40 -1.77 3.16
C ARG A 21 -2.47 -0.93 3.87
N ASP A 22 -2.50 -0.96 5.20
CA ASP A 22 -3.53 -0.29 5.98
C ASP A 22 -3.38 1.25 5.97
N PHE A 23 -2.19 1.76 5.64
CA PHE A 23 -2.01 3.21 5.42
C PHE A 23 -2.67 3.69 4.13
N GLY A 24 -2.94 2.77 3.19
CA GLY A 24 -3.44 3.10 1.87
C GLY A 24 -2.37 3.64 0.92
N TRP A 25 -2.83 3.93 -0.29
CA TRP A 25 -1.98 4.34 -1.42
C TRP A 25 -2.58 5.52 -2.16
N HIS A 26 -1.76 6.39 -2.73
CA HIS A 26 -2.19 7.33 -3.74
C HIS A 26 -1.87 6.77 -5.13
N VAL A 27 -2.85 6.75 -6.01
CA VAL A 27 -2.63 6.57 -7.45
C VAL A 27 -2.02 7.86 -7.99
N LEU A 28 -0.94 7.77 -8.76
CA LEU A 28 -0.21 8.92 -9.27
C LEU A 28 -0.46 9.13 -10.77
N SER A 29 -0.46 10.39 -11.19
CA SER A 29 -0.38 10.79 -12.58
C SER A 29 1.03 10.53 -13.15
N GLY A 30 1.20 10.66 -14.47
CA GLY A 30 2.52 10.61 -15.10
C GLY A 30 3.51 11.66 -14.55
N LEU A 31 2.99 12.77 -14.01
CA LEU A 31 3.77 13.84 -13.37
C LEU A 31 4.03 13.60 -11.87
N GLY A 32 3.48 12.52 -11.29
CA GLY A 32 3.66 12.16 -9.88
C GLY A 32 2.65 12.82 -8.92
N GLU A 33 1.61 13.46 -9.44
CA GLU A 33 0.55 14.08 -8.65
C GLU A 33 -0.50 13.03 -8.24
N PRO A 34 -1.04 13.08 -7.02
CA PRO A 34 -2.01 12.10 -6.55
C PRO A 34 -3.39 12.35 -7.22
N LEU A 35 -3.92 11.31 -7.88
CA LEU A 35 -5.21 11.32 -8.59
C LEU A 35 -6.35 10.74 -7.74
N ALA A 36 -6.05 9.69 -6.97
CA ALA A 36 -7.01 9.03 -6.10
C ALA A 36 -6.30 8.43 -4.89
N ALA A 37 -7.03 8.25 -3.79
CA ALA A 37 -6.61 7.46 -2.65
C ALA A 37 -7.24 6.05 -2.74
N LEU A 38 -6.42 5.05 -2.42
CA LEU A 38 -6.77 3.65 -2.26
C LEU A 38 -6.71 3.34 -0.77
N THR A 39 -7.86 3.11 -0.16
CA THR A 39 -8.00 2.86 1.29
C THR A 39 -8.87 1.63 1.52
N ASP A 40 -9.09 1.27 2.79
CA ASP A 40 -9.90 0.10 3.16
C ASP A 40 -9.43 -1.18 2.44
N HIS A 41 -8.23 -1.62 2.82
CA HIS A 41 -7.57 -2.78 2.25
C HIS A 41 -8.33 -4.08 2.56
N HIS A 42 -8.48 -4.93 1.56
CA HIS A 42 -8.84 -6.33 1.71
C HIS A 42 -7.94 -7.23 0.88
N ASP A 43 -7.57 -8.39 1.43
CA ASP A 43 -6.90 -9.43 0.66
C ASP A 43 -7.92 -10.16 -0.22
N VAL A 44 -7.66 -10.16 -1.53
CA VAL A 44 -8.44 -10.95 -2.50
C VAL A 44 -7.83 -12.34 -2.61
N ASP A 45 -6.51 -12.38 -2.80
CA ASP A 45 -5.70 -13.59 -2.74
C ASP A 45 -4.25 -13.23 -2.34
N MET A 46 -3.32 -14.17 -2.48
CA MET A 46 -1.91 -13.97 -2.09
C MET A 46 -1.15 -12.92 -2.92
N PHE A 47 -1.66 -12.53 -4.08
CA PHE A 47 -1.03 -11.57 -5.01
C PHE A 47 -1.84 -10.29 -5.19
N TRP A 48 -3.13 -10.33 -4.90
CA TRP A 48 -4.09 -9.27 -5.18
C TRP A 48 -4.70 -8.68 -3.91
N SER A 49 -4.75 -7.36 -3.88
CA SER A 49 -5.34 -6.58 -2.79
C SER A 49 -6.40 -5.64 -3.36
N SER A 50 -7.57 -5.61 -2.74
CA SER A 50 -8.67 -4.72 -3.09
C SER A 50 -8.69 -3.51 -2.18
N TYR A 51 -8.98 -2.35 -2.74
CA TYR A 51 -9.07 -1.07 -2.03
C TYR A 51 -10.28 -0.29 -2.53
N VAL A 52 -10.92 0.47 -1.65
CA VAL A 52 -11.89 1.50 -2.05
C VAL A 52 -11.13 2.63 -2.74
N VAL A 53 -11.66 3.09 -3.89
CA VAL A 53 -11.10 4.21 -4.65
C VAL A 53 -11.84 5.49 -4.26
N ALA A 54 -11.11 6.44 -3.68
CA ALA A 54 -11.59 7.79 -3.41
C ALA A 54 -10.88 8.78 -4.35
N PRO A 55 -11.56 9.32 -5.39
CA PRO A 55 -10.95 10.30 -6.28
C PRO A 55 -10.57 11.57 -5.52
N LEU A 56 -9.41 12.14 -5.86
CA LEU A 56 -9.00 13.46 -5.38
C LEU A 56 -9.44 14.53 -6.39
N ASP A 57 -9.56 15.78 -5.93
CA ASP A 57 -10.14 16.93 -6.63
C ASP A 57 -10.20 16.84 -8.16
N GLY A 58 -11.40 16.56 -8.69
CA GLY A 58 -11.68 16.56 -10.13
C GLY A 58 -11.29 15.29 -10.90
N HIS A 59 -10.67 14.30 -10.26
CA HIS A 59 -10.20 13.07 -10.90
C HIS A 59 -11.20 11.91 -10.84
N THR A 60 -12.48 12.17 -11.13
CA THR A 60 -13.54 11.16 -11.17
C THR A 60 -13.34 10.10 -12.25
N SER A 61 -12.47 10.36 -13.25
CA SER A 61 -12.06 9.37 -14.25
C SER A 61 -11.46 8.11 -13.60
N THR A 62 -10.89 8.21 -12.41
CA THR A 62 -10.39 7.06 -11.62
C THR A 62 -11.49 6.09 -11.17
N LEU A 63 -12.77 6.46 -11.29
CA LEU A 63 -13.92 5.61 -10.98
C LEU A 63 -14.51 4.95 -12.24
N THR A 64 -13.67 4.63 -13.22
CA THR A 64 -14.11 3.99 -14.47
C THR A 64 -13.21 2.81 -14.80
N GLU A 65 -13.78 1.73 -15.33
CA GLU A 65 -12.99 0.57 -15.79
C GLU A 65 -11.93 0.97 -16.82
N GLY A 66 -12.27 1.92 -17.71
CA GLY A 66 -11.36 2.42 -18.75
C GLY A 66 -10.07 3.05 -18.20
N PHE A 67 -10.11 3.63 -16.99
CA PHE A 67 -8.90 4.12 -16.34
C PHE A 67 -7.97 2.97 -15.91
N TRP A 68 -8.54 1.84 -15.47
CA TRP A 68 -7.78 0.77 -14.83
C TRP A 68 -7.30 -0.34 -15.79
N ASN A 69 -7.78 -0.39 -17.03
CA ASN A 69 -7.74 -1.64 -17.78
C ASN A 69 -6.48 -1.97 -18.60
N HIS A 70 -5.49 -1.08 -18.80
CA HIS A 70 -4.31 -1.41 -19.64
C HIS A 70 -2.97 -0.80 -19.22
N ASP A 71 -2.94 0.21 -18.37
CA ASP A 71 -1.70 0.90 -18.02
C ASP A 71 -1.18 0.50 -16.63
N CYS A 72 0.14 0.36 -16.52
CA CYS A 72 0.79 0.26 -15.22
C CYS A 72 0.58 1.58 -14.47
N HIS A 73 -0.21 1.55 -13.39
CA HIS A 73 -0.37 2.68 -12.49
C HIS A 73 0.82 2.77 -11.54
N ARG A 74 1.31 3.98 -11.31
CA ARG A 74 2.23 4.26 -10.22
C ARG A 74 1.43 4.56 -8.98
N ILE A 75 1.67 3.83 -7.90
CA ILE A 75 1.05 4.08 -6.60
C ILE A 75 2.12 4.44 -5.57
N ARG A 76 1.78 5.31 -4.63
CA ARG A 76 2.67 5.79 -3.56
C ARG A 76 2.02 5.57 -2.21
N ASN A 77 2.74 5.00 -1.26
CA ASN A 77 2.18 4.81 0.08
C ASN A 77 1.86 6.16 0.74
N ILE A 78 0.69 6.28 1.37
CA ILE A 78 0.24 7.55 1.95
C ILE A 78 1.16 8.00 3.09
N LYS A 79 1.56 7.08 3.96
CA LYS A 79 2.43 7.38 5.11
C LYS A 79 3.91 7.46 4.74
N TYR A 80 4.33 6.63 3.78
CA TYR A 80 5.72 6.54 3.34
C TYR A 80 5.86 6.99 1.87
N PRO A 81 5.85 8.31 1.59
CA PRO A 81 5.75 8.83 0.23
C PRO A 81 6.96 8.53 -0.67
N ASN A 82 8.09 8.14 -0.09
CA ASN A 82 9.26 7.70 -0.84
C ASN A 82 9.10 6.27 -1.39
N PHE A 83 8.07 5.53 -0.95
CA PHE A 83 7.76 4.20 -1.44
C PHE A 83 6.73 4.28 -2.56
N VAL A 84 7.22 4.19 -3.80
CA VAL A 84 6.42 4.20 -5.02
C VAL A 84 6.61 2.87 -5.74
N VAL A 85 5.53 2.26 -6.18
CA VAL A 85 5.56 1.01 -6.94
C VAL A 85 4.68 1.14 -8.18
N GLU A 86 5.04 0.39 -9.22
CA GLU A 86 4.19 0.19 -10.39
C GLU A 86 3.30 -1.02 -10.15
N THR A 87 2.03 -0.87 -10.50
CA THR A 87 0.99 -1.88 -10.32
C THR A 87 0.05 -1.85 -11.52
N PHE A 88 -0.77 -2.87 -11.65
CA PHE A 88 -1.90 -2.87 -12.56
C PHE A 88 -3.08 -3.46 -11.80
N GLY A 89 -4.28 -3.17 -12.28
CA GLY A 89 -5.47 -3.55 -11.56
C GLY A 89 -6.72 -3.62 -12.41
N HIS A 90 -7.81 -3.92 -11.73
CA HIS A 90 -9.16 -3.89 -12.28
C HIS A 90 -10.03 -3.11 -11.32
N PHE A 91 -10.95 -2.31 -11.84
CA PHE A 91 -11.91 -1.56 -11.05
C PHE A 91 -13.31 -2.14 -11.18
N ASP A 92 -13.98 -2.35 -10.05
CA ASP A 92 -15.37 -2.74 -9.96
C ASP A 92 -16.25 -1.51 -9.67
N PRO A 93 -17.07 -1.06 -10.63
CA PRO A 93 -17.96 0.08 -10.45
C PRO A 93 -19.04 -0.12 -9.39
N GLN A 94 -19.44 -1.36 -9.11
CA GLN A 94 -20.53 -1.63 -8.15
C GLN A 94 -20.08 -1.41 -6.72
N THR A 95 -18.83 -1.76 -6.42
CA THR A 95 -18.24 -1.64 -5.08
C THR A 95 -17.33 -0.43 -4.95
N THR A 96 -17.06 0.28 -6.06
CA THR A 96 -16.07 1.37 -6.16
C THR A 96 -14.66 0.94 -5.72
N ARG A 97 -14.32 -0.33 -5.96
CA ARG A 97 -13.04 -0.90 -5.53
C ARG A 97 -12.11 -1.16 -6.70
N ALA A 98 -10.82 -0.91 -6.50
CA ALA A 98 -9.76 -1.36 -7.38
C ALA A 98 -9.03 -2.54 -6.76
N SER A 99 -8.95 -3.65 -7.50
CA SER A 99 -8.10 -4.80 -7.18
C SER A 99 -6.76 -4.59 -7.88
N ILE A 100 -5.69 -4.40 -7.12
CA ILE A 100 -4.36 -4.10 -7.62
C ILE A 100 -3.35 -5.19 -7.26
N ARG A 101 -2.39 -5.43 -8.14
CA ARG A 101 -1.29 -6.37 -7.91
C ARG A 101 -0.13 -5.68 -7.22
N ALA A 102 0.31 -6.23 -6.10
CA ALA A 102 1.38 -5.67 -5.27
C ALA A 102 1.04 -4.33 -4.60
N GLY A 103 1.32 -4.25 -3.30
CA GLY A 103 1.05 -3.08 -2.48
C GLY A 103 1.53 -3.30 -1.06
N CYS A 104 2.76 -3.81 -0.88
CA CYS A 104 3.33 -3.95 0.45
C CYS A 104 4.75 -3.40 0.51
N ILE A 105 5.10 -2.87 1.67
CA ILE A 105 6.43 -2.37 2.01
C ILE A 105 7.14 -3.49 2.76
N ASN A 106 8.08 -4.13 2.07
CA ASN A 106 8.92 -5.16 2.68
C ASN A 106 9.86 -4.53 3.71
N VAL A 107 9.81 -5.03 4.93
CA VAL A 107 10.71 -4.65 6.03
C VAL A 107 11.39 -5.89 6.59
N SER A 108 12.65 -5.75 6.94
CA SER A 108 13.44 -6.81 7.57
C SER A 108 13.81 -6.42 9.00
N PHE A 109 13.93 -7.44 9.85
CA PHE A 109 14.30 -7.27 11.25
C PHE A 109 15.56 -8.08 11.54
N THR A 110 16.51 -7.45 12.21
CA THR A 110 17.76 -8.05 12.65
C THR A 110 17.62 -8.64 14.05
N TRP A 111 18.62 -9.41 14.49
CA TRP A 111 18.64 -9.92 15.86
C TRP A 111 18.70 -8.77 16.89
N PHE A 112 19.43 -7.68 16.59
CA PHE A 112 19.54 -6.52 17.47
C PHE A 112 18.20 -5.81 17.68
N ASP A 113 17.31 -5.84 16.69
CA ASP A 113 15.96 -5.29 16.82
C ASP A 113 15.14 -6.05 17.89
N ARG A 114 15.38 -7.36 18.04
CA ARG A 114 14.74 -8.19 19.08
C ARG A 114 15.17 -7.76 20.48
N VAL A 115 16.41 -7.33 20.65
CA VAL A 115 16.92 -6.79 21.92
C VAL A 115 16.30 -5.42 22.21
N ARG A 116 16.13 -4.59 21.18
CA ARG A 116 15.59 -3.22 21.31
C ARG A 116 14.07 -3.16 21.49
N SER A 117 13.33 -4.16 21.04
CA SER A 117 11.86 -4.20 21.13
C SER A 117 11.31 -5.60 21.45
N PRO A 118 11.77 -6.24 22.54
CA PRO A 118 11.48 -7.64 22.84
C PRO A 118 9.97 -7.92 22.97
N TRP A 119 9.24 -7.00 23.61
CA TRP A 119 7.80 -7.12 23.80
C TRP A 119 7.01 -7.18 22.49
N TRP A 120 7.42 -6.43 21.46
CA TRP A 120 6.74 -6.45 20.17
C TRP A 120 6.92 -7.81 19.49
N PHE A 121 8.14 -8.34 19.45
CA PHE A 121 8.42 -9.65 18.88
C PHE A 121 7.74 -10.77 19.65
N PHE A 122 7.70 -10.70 20.98
CA PHE A 122 6.96 -11.65 21.80
C PHE A 122 5.47 -11.64 21.45
N ARG A 123 4.86 -10.45 21.33
CA ARG A 123 3.45 -10.31 20.90
C ARG A 123 3.22 -10.88 19.50
N CYS A 124 4.15 -10.68 18.57
CA CYS A 124 4.05 -11.24 17.22
C CYS A 124 4.13 -12.77 17.19
N TRP A 125 4.85 -13.39 18.13
CA TRP A 125 4.96 -14.85 18.21
C TRP A 125 3.72 -15.52 18.80
N LEU A 126 2.90 -14.78 19.56
CA LEU A 126 1.66 -15.27 20.14
C LEU A 126 0.44 -15.18 19.22
N LYS A 127 0.56 -14.51 18.07
CA LYS A 127 -0.48 -14.41 17.05
C LYS A 127 -0.33 -15.55 16.05
#